data_AF-A0A7Z1HP88-F1
#
_entry.id   AF-A0A7Z1HP88-F1
#
_cell.length_a   1.000
_cell.length_b   1.000
_cell.length_c   1.000
_cell.angle_alpha   90.00
_cell.angle_beta   90.00
_cell.angle_gamma   90.00
#
_symmetry.space_group_name_H-M   'P 1'
#
loop_
_entity.id
_entity.type
_entity.pdbx_description
1 polymer ?
#
loop_
_entity_poly.entity_id
_entity_poly.type
_entity_poly.pdbx_seq_one_letter_code
_entity_poly.pdbx_strand_id
1 'polypeptide(L)'
;MMNVVSFSGGRTSAYLLWLMEQKRQAGEDVHYVFMDTGCEHPMTYRFVREVVKFWDIPLTVLQVDINPELGQPNGYTVWEPKDIQTSMPVLKPFIDMVKKYGTPYVGGAFCTDRLKLVPFTKYCDDHFGRGNYTTWIGIR
;
A
#
# COMPACT_ATOMS: atom_id res chain seq x y z
N MET A 1 8.02 -18.63 -6.28
CA MET A 1 8.28 -17.18 -6.32
C MET A 1 6.98 -16.50 -5.94
N MET A 2 6.99 -15.63 -4.92
CA MET A 2 5.78 -15.00 -4.39
C MET A 2 5.30 -13.88 -5.31
N ASN A 3 4.00 -13.74 -5.48
CA ASN A 3 3.40 -12.65 -6.25
C ASN A 3 2.84 -11.59 -5.30
N VAL A 4 3.34 -10.37 -5.33
CA VAL A 4 2.86 -9.28 -4.46
C VAL A 4 2.17 -8.23 -5.30
N VAL A 5 0.85 -8.12 -5.12
CA VAL A 5 0.00 -7.20 -5.86
C VAL A 5 -0.13 -5.88 -5.11
N SER A 6 0.31 -4.79 -5.74
CA SER A 6 0.09 -3.44 -5.24
C SER A 6 -1.30 -2.95 -5.66
N PHE A 7 -2.24 -2.96 -4.72
CA PHE A 7 -3.59 -2.47 -4.90
C PHE A 7 -3.66 -0.98 -4.57
N SER A 8 -4.18 -0.16 -5.48
CA SER A 8 -4.26 1.30 -5.30
C SER A 8 -5.65 1.81 -4.91
N GLY A 9 -6.63 0.92 -4.73
CA GLY A 9 -8.03 1.32 -4.51
C GLY A 9 -8.74 1.88 -5.76
N GLY A 10 -8.20 1.63 -6.96
CA GLY A 10 -8.79 2.02 -8.23
C GLY A 10 -9.44 0.86 -8.97
N ARG A 11 -10.26 1.15 -9.98
CA ARG A 11 -10.97 0.12 -10.77
C ARG A 11 -10.02 -0.81 -11.54
N THR A 12 -8.97 -0.25 -12.15
CA THR A 12 -7.99 -1.03 -12.92
C THR A 12 -7.11 -1.91 -12.01
N SER A 13 -6.71 -1.39 -10.86
CA SER A 13 -5.97 -2.19 -9.86
C SER A 13 -6.86 -3.22 -9.17
N ALA A 14 -8.16 -2.96 -9.01
CA ALA A 14 -9.12 -3.97 -8.56
C ALA A 14 -9.31 -5.08 -9.60
N TYR A 15 -9.32 -4.75 -10.90
CA TYR A 15 -9.38 -5.78 -11.94
C TYR A 15 -8.14 -6.69 -11.93
N LEU A 16 -6.94 -6.11 -11.80
CA LEU A 16 -5.72 -6.92 -11.59
C LEU A 16 -5.83 -7.79 -10.34
N LEU A 17 -6.32 -7.22 -9.24
CA LEU A 17 -6.52 -7.96 -7.99
C LEU A 17 -7.45 -9.16 -8.21
N TRP A 18 -8.56 -8.98 -8.93
CA TRP A 18 -9.49 -10.05 -9.25
C TRP A 18 -8.82 -11.17 -10.08
N LEU A 19 -8.03 -10.81 -11.11
CA LEU A 19 -7.28 -11.79 -11.92
C LEU A 19 -6.27 -12.59 -11.08
N MET A 20 -5.55 -11.90 -10.20
CA MET A 20 -4.57 -12.54 -9.31
C MET A 20 -5.24 -13.40 -8.23
N GLU A 21 -6.47 -13.07 -7.85
CA GLU A 21 -7.26 -13.90 -6.94
C GLU A 21 -7.68 -15.24 -7.56
N GLN A 22 -7.98 -15.28 -8.85
CA GLN A 22 -8.21 -16.55 -9.54
C GLN A 22 -6.97 -17.44 -9.49
N LYS A 23 -5.78 -16.84 -9.64
CA LYS A 23 -4.49 -17.55 -9.53
C LYS A 23 -4.24 -18.04 -8.12
N ARG A 24 -4.53 -17.22 -7.10
CA ARG A 24 -4.41 -17.60 -5.68
C ARG A 24 -5.32 -18.79 -5.36
N GLN A 25 -6.56 -18.77 -5.83
CA GLN A 25 -7.51 -19.86 -5.67
C GLN A 25 -7.08 -21.14 -6.41
N ALA A 26 -6.31 -21.00 -7.50
CA ALA A 26 -5.68 -22.12 -8.19
C ALA A 26 -4.39 -22.63 -7.51
N GLY A 27 -3.99 -22.05 -6.36
CA GLY A 27 -2.86 -22.49 -5.56
C GLY A 27 -1.56 -21.72 -5.77
N GLU A 28 -1.56 -20.63 -6.55
CA GLU A 28 -0.39 -19.74 -6.61
C GLU A 28 -0.23 -18.92 -5.32
N ASP A 29 1.02 -18.62 -4.95
CA ASP A 29 1.33 -17.80 -3.79
C ASP A 29 1.20 -16.31 -4.13
N VAL A 30 0.11 -15.69 -3.66
CA VAL A 30 -0.31 -14.33 -3.99
C VAL A 30 -0.66 -13.55 -2.72
N HIS A 31 -0.04 -12.38 -2.57
CA HIS A 31 -0.27 -11.44 -1.48
C HIS A 31 -0.77 -10.09 -2.02
N TYR A 32 -1.70 -9.46 -1.32
CA TYR A 32 -2.28 -8.18 -1.69
C TYR A 32 -1.90 -7.10 -0.69
N VAL A 33 -1.42 -5.97 -1.19
CA VAL A 33 -0.99 -4.86 -0.33
C VAL A 33 -1.61 -3.56 -0.83
N PHE A 34 -2.29 -2.84 0.06
CA PHE A 34 -2.81 -1.49 -0.16
C PHE A 34 -1.95 -0.47 0.62
N MET A 35 -1.43 0.54 -0.08
CA MET A 35 -0.61 1.60 0.53
C MET A 35 -1.48 2.81 0.83
N ASP A 36 -1.85 2.98 2.10
CA ASP A 36 -2.56 4.17 2.55
C ASP A 36 -1.60 5.34 2.79
N THR A 37 -1.83 6.44 2.07
CA THR A 37 -1.08 7.68 2.23
C THR A 37 -1.57 8.54 3.39
N GLY A 38 -2.71 8.17 4.00
CA GLY A 38 -3.46 8.99 4.95
C GLY A 38 -4.27 10.10 4.29
N CYS A 39 -4.21 10.24 2.97
CA CYS A 39 -4.85 11.30 2.17
C CYS A 39 -5.75 10.76 1.05
N GLU A 40 -6.12 9.48 1.06
CA GLU A 40 -6.98 8.93 0.01
C GLU A 40 -8.40 9.49 0.14
N HIS A 41 -9.12 9.56 -0.97
CA HIS A 41 -10.50 10.04 -0.96
C HIS A 41 -11.40 9.09 -0.15
N PRO A 42 -12.39 9.58 0.63
CA PRO A 42 -13.28 8.72 1.43
C PRO A 42 -13.96 7.60 0.63
N MET A 43 -14.31 7.87 -0.64
CA MET A 43 -14.88 6.85 -1.53
C MET A 43 -13.87 5.77 -1.95
N THR A 44 -12.57 6.08 -2.00
CA THR A 44 -11.51 5.08 -2.22
C THR A 44 -11.46 4.11 -1.05
N TYR A 45 -11.48 4.62 0.19
CA TYR A 45 -11.51 3.77 1.38
C TYR A 45 -12.76 2.89 1.43
N ARG A 46 -13.94 3.46 1.12
CA ARG A 46 -15.17 2.69 0.99
C ARG A 46 -15.02 1.58 -0.06
N PHE A 47 -14.51 1.90 -1.24
CA PHE A 47 -14.32 0.95 -2.32
C PHE A 47 -13.36 -0.17 -1.94
N VAL A 48 -12.23 0.13 -1.29
CA VAL A 48 -11.28 -0.87 -0.79
C VAL A 48 -11.96 -1.82 0.20
N ARG A 49 -12.72 -1.29 1.17
CA ARG A 49 -13.46 -2.13 2.12
C ARG A 49 -14.53 -2.99 1.45
N GLU A 50 -15.24 -2.45 0.46
CA GLU A 50 -16.24 -3.21 -0.31
C GLU A 50 -15.59 -4.33 -1.13
N VAL A 51 -14.45 -4.08 -1.78
CA VAL A 51 -13.66 -5.10 -2.49
C VAL A 51 -13.28 -6.23 -1.54
N VAL A 52 -12.70 -5.91 -0.38
CA VAL A 52 -12.32 -6.91 0.63
C VAL A 52 -13.53 -7.69 1.12
N LYS A 53 -14.63 -6.99 1.45
CA LYS A 53 -15.86 -7.61 1.97
C LYS A 53 -16.52 -8.54 0.96
N PHE A 54 -16.63 -8.14 -0.31
CA PHE A 54 -17.40 -8.88 -1.32
C PHE A 54 -16.59 -9.98 -1.99
N TRP A 55 -15.26 -9.83 -2.08
CA TRP A 55 -14.39 -10.84 -2.69
C TRP A 55 -13.66 -11.71 -1.66
N ASP A 56 -13.79 -11.40 -0.37
CA ASP A 56 -13.17 -12.14 0.74
C ASP A 56 -11.66 -12.35 0.56
N ILE A 57 -10.97 -11.25 0.26
CA ILE A 57 -9.53 -11.26 -0.06
C ILE A 57 -8.66 -10.90 1.15
N PRO A 58 -7.52 -11.59 1.37
CA PRO A 58 -6.59 -11.26 2.45
C PRO A 58 -5.75 -10.04 2.06
N LEU A 59 -6.26 -8.84 2.35
CA LEU A 59 -5.58 -7.57 2.05
C LEU A 59 -4.76 -7.08 3.24
N THR A 60 -3.46 -6.87 3.04
CA THR A 60 -2.59 -6.13 3.96
C THR A 60 -2.70 -4.64 3.68
N VAL A 61 -2.89 -3.83 4.71
CA VAL A 61 -2.90 -2.37 4.61
C VAL A 61 -1.63 -1.82 5.24
N LEU A 62 -0.92 -0.94 4.54
CA LEU A 62 0.31 -0.31 5.03
C LEU A 62 0.16 1.20 5.10
N GLN A 63 0.61 1.79 6.20
CA GLN A 63 0.95 3.21 6.27
C GLN A 63 2.46 3.34 6.50
N VAL A 64 3.07 4.37 5.91
CA VAL A 64 4.47 4.68 6.20
C VAL A 64 4.59 5.22 7.62
N ASP A 65 5.61 4.74 8.34
CA ASP A 65 6.03 5.33 9.61
C ASP A 65 7.23 6.24 9.32
N ILE A 66 7.01 7.55 9.36
CA ILE A 66 8.03 8.53 9.00
C ILE A 66 8.96 8.73 10.19
N ASN A 67 10.23 8.33 10.03
CA ASN A 67 11.28 8.74 10.96
C ASN A 67 11.49 10.26 10.83
N PRO A 68 11.38 11.08 11.88
CA PRO A 68 11.46 12.54 11.78
C PRO A 68 12.85 13.06 11.39
N GLU A 69 13.91 12.26 11.57
CA GLU A 69 15.29 12.67 11.27
C GLU A 69 15.61 12.54 9.78
N LEU A 70 16.13 13.62 9.19
CA LEU A 70 16.62 13.62 7.81
C LEU A 70 17.80 12.64 7.66
N GLY A 71 17.82 11.91 6.55
CA GLY A 71 18.83 10.88 6.28
C GLY A 71 18.53 9.52 6.91
N GLN A 72 17.63 9.44 7.89
CA GLN A 72 17.21 8.16 8.46
C GLN A 72 16.10 7.49 7.64
N PRO A 73 16.10 6.15 7.51
CA PRO A 73 15.10 5.42 6.76
C PRO A 73 13.72 5.49 7.43
N ASN A 74 12.67 5.46 6.62
CA ASN A 74 11.30 5.35 7.10
C ASN A 74 10.94 3.88 7.35
N GLY A 75 10.04 3.64 8.31
CA GLY A 75 9.44 2.34 8.58
C GLY A 75 8.07 2.18 7.92
N TYR A 76 7.31 1.19 8.39
CA TYR A 76 5.91 0.99 8.04
C TYR A 76 5.12 0.46 9.23
N THR A 77 3.83 0.72 9.24
CA THR A 77 2.86 0.11 10.15
C THR A 77 1.90 -0.76 9.34
N VAL A 78 1.68 -1.98 9.81
CA VAL A 78 0.73 -2.94 9.21
C VAL A 78 -0.62 -2.79 9.89
N TRP A 79 -1.66 -2.72 9.08
CA TRP A 79 -3.05 -2.59 9.48
C TRP A 79 -3.91 -3.64 8.79
N GLU A 80 -5.12 -3.85 9.33
CA GLU A 80 -6.15 -4.66 8.70
C GLU A 80 -7.16 -3.79 7.93
N PRO A 81 -7.87 -4.35 6.93
CA PRO A 81 -8.90 -3.60 6.20
C PRO A 81 -10.01 -3.01 7.07
N LYS A 82 -10.28 -3.61 8.24
CA LYS A 82 -11.27 -3.13 9.21
C LYS A 82 -10.83 -1.84 9.93
N ASP A 83 -9.52 -1.55 9.95
CA ASP A 83 -8.92 -0.39 10.61
C ASP A 83 -9.01 0.88 9.74
N ILE A 84 -9.29 0.70 8.45
CA ILE A 84 -9.42 1.79 7.46
C ILE A 84 -10.54 2.75 7.88
N GLN A 85 -10.15 4.00 8.16
CA GLN A 85 -11.01 5.10 8.65
C GLN A 85 -11.64 4.86 10.03
N THR A 86 -11.16 3.90 10.81
CA THR A 86 -11.65 3.64 12.18
C THR A 86 -10.54 3.86 13.20
N SER A 87 -9.42 3.16 13.05
CA SER A 87 -8.28 3.21 13.98
C SER A 87 -7.01 3.81 13.35
N MET A 88 -6.93 3.82 12.02
CA MET A 88 -5.79 4.36 11.31
C MET A 88 -5.70 5.90 11.44
N PRO A 89 -4.50 6.46 11.67
CA PRO A 89 -4.33 7.90 11.77
C PRO A 89 -4.51 8.57 10.40
N VAL A 90 -5.52 9.43 10.32
CA VAL A 90 -5.86 10.20 9.11
C VAL A 90 -4.86 11.36 8.93
N LEU A 91 -4.43 11.62 7.70
CA LEU A 91 -3.44 12.65 7.29
C LEU A 91 -2.03 12.54 7.91
N LYS A 92 -1.83 11.80 9.00
CA LYS A 92 -0.54 11.74 9.72
C LYS A 92 0.64 11.36 8.83
N PRO A 93 0.59 10.29 8.00
CA PRO A 93 1.73 9.93 7.14
C PRO A 93 2.11 11.05 6.16
N PHE A 94 1.10 11.71 5.58
CA PHE A 94 1.31 12.84 4.68
C PHE A 94 1.89 14.06 5.40
N ILE A 95 1.34 14.43 6.56
CA ILE A 95 1.81 15.58 7.36
C ILE A 95 3.26 15.36 7.79
N ASP A 96 3.60 14.16 8.29
CA ASP A 96 4.95 13.88 8.76
C ASP A 96 5.96 13.82 7.60
N MET A 97 5.54 13.32 6.44
CA MET A 97 6.32 13.41 5.21
C MET A 97 6.58 14.86 4.81
N VAL A 98 5.58 15.75 4.89
CA VAL A 98 5.76 17.19 4.61
C VAL A 98 6.70 17.85 5.62
N LYS A 99 6.61 17.52 6.91
CA LYS A 99 7.53 18.04 7.94
C LYS A 99 8.98 17.65 7.67
N LYS A 100 9.22 16.41 7.24
CA LYS A 100 10.57 15.91 6.97
C LYS A 100 11.14 16.39 5.65
N TYR A 101 10.37 16.30 4.56
CA TYR A 101 10.89 16.47 3.19
C TYR A 101 10.43 17.76 2.50
N GLY A 102 9.53 18.52 3.12
CA GLY A 102 8.94 19.73 2.54
C GLY A 102 7.63 19.46 1.77
N THR A 103 7.06 20.53 1.23
CA THR A 103 5.77 20.45 0.50
C THR A 103 5.93 19.79 -0.87
N PRO A 104 4.95 18.98 -1.31
CA PRO A 104 5.01 18.31 -2.61
C PRO A 104 5.12 19.31 -3.76
N TYR A 105 5.99 19.01 -4.72
CA TYR A 105 6.15 19.76 -5.95
C TYR A 105 6.42 18.81 -7.14
N VAL A 106 6.09 19.28 -8.34
CA VAL A 106 6.06 18.44 -9.56
C VAL A 106 7.41 17.79 -9.87
N GLY A 107 8.52 18.51 -9.67
CA GLY A 107 9.87 18.00 -9.98
C GLY A 107 10.43 16.95 -9.01
N GLY A 108 9.84 16.80 -7.82
CA GLY A 108 10.43 15.96 -6.77
C GLY A 108 9.87 14.55 -6.68
N ALA A 109 8.62 14.31 -7.10
CA ALA A 109 7.89 13.03 -7.04
C ALA A 109 7.99 12.23 -5.72
N PHE A 110 8.46 12.85 -4.62
CA PHE A 110 8.79 12.16 -3.38
C PHE A 110 7.56 11.67 -2.63
N CYS A 111 6.36 12.15 -2.93
CA CYS A 111 5.13 11.56 -2.41
C CYS A 111 5.00 10.09 -2.85
N THR A 112 5.24 9.81 -4.13
CA THR A 112 5.19 8.43 -4.66
C THR A 112 6.26 7.57 -4.01
N ASP A 113 7.48 8.09 -3.95
CA ASP A 113 8.60 7.35 -3.37
C ASP A 113 8.41 7.10 -1.86
N ARG A 114 8.26 8.17 -1.07
CA ARG A 114 8.28 8.12 0.40
C ARG A 114 7.01 7.56 1.02
N LEU A 115 5.83 7.76 0.40
CA LEU A 115 4.57 7.26 0.94
C LEU A 115 4.17 5.90 0.38
N LYS A 116 4.68 5.49 -0.79
CA LYS A 116 4.25 4.25 -1.46
C LYS A 116 5.41 3.29 -1.70
N LEU A 117 6.42 3.68 -2.48
CA LEU A 117 7.43 2.72 -2.96
C LEU A 117 8.38 2.22 -1.87
N VAL A 118 8.92 3.13 -1.05
CA VAL A 118 9.85 2.79 0.04
C VAL A 118 9.22 1.87 1.08
N PRO A 119 8.06 2.20 1.71
CA PRO A 119 7.45 1.30 2.69
C PRO A 119 6.99 -0.03 2.07
N PHE A 120 6.53 -0.02 0.81
CA PHE A 120 6.12 -1.25 0.12
C PHE A 120 7.31 -2.19 -0.08
N THR A 121 8.42 -1.67 -0.61
CA THR A 121 9.62 -2.46 -0.88
C THR A 121 10.18 -3.01 0.43
N LYS A 122 10.26 -2.17 1.47
CA LYS A 122 10.72 -2.61 2.79
C LYS A 122 9.85 -3.73 3.36
N TYR A 123 8.52 -3.59 3.31
CA TYR A 123 7.61 -4.66 3.73
C TYR A 123 7.84 -5.95 2.94
N CYS A 124 7.98 -5.86 1.62
CA CYS A 124 8.19 -7.05 0.80
C CYS A 124 9.54 -7.74 1.09
N ASP A 125 10.61 -6.96 1.27
CA ASP A 125 11.92 -7.47 1.63
C ASP A 125 11.90 -8.15 3.01
N ASP A 126 11.23 -7.55 3.99
CA ASP A 126 11.14 -8.05 5.37
C ASP A 126 10.30 -9.36 5.46
N HIS A 127 9.25 -9.50 4.62
CA HIS A 127 8.30 -10.63 4.70
C HIS A 127 8.55 -11.75 3.67
N PHE A 128 9.04 -11.41 2.48
CA PHE A 128 9.22 -12.37 1.38
C PHE A 128 10.70 -12.61 1.06
N GLY A 129 11.58 -11.71 1.48
CA GLY A 129 13.00 -11.75 1.18
C GLY A 129 13.32 -11.08 -0.15
N ARG A 130 14.39 -10.28 -0.15
CA ARG A 130 14.82 -9.53 -1.32
C ARG A 130 15.13 -10.46 -2.50
N GLY A 131 14.48 -10.23 -3.63
CA GLY A 131 14.64 -11.03 -4.85
C GLY A 131 13.77 -12.29 -4.94
N ASN A 132 12.96 -12.58 -3.91
CA ASN A 132 12.11 -13.77 -3.87
C ASN A 132 10.66 -13.52 -4.29
N TYR A 133 10.32 -12.27 -4.63
CA TYR A 133 8.97 -11.85 -5.00
C TYR A 133 8.93 -11.10 -6.34
N THR A 134 7.81 -11.23 -7.04
CA THR A 134 7.44 -10.43 -8.22
C THR A 134 6.35 -9.45 -7.85
N THR A 135 6.57 -8.17 -8.12
CA THR A 135 5.55 -7.13 -7.88
C THR A 135 4.65 -6.96 -9.08
N TRP A 136 3.34 -6.92 -8.83
CA TRP A 136 2.30 -6.68 -9.82
C TRP A 136 1.64 -5.33 -9.57
N ILE A 137 1.45 -4.55 -10.61
CA ILE A 137 0.90 -3.20 -10.53
C ILE A 137 -0.17 -3.01 -11.60
N GLY A 138 -1.31 -2.43 -11.20
CA GLY A 138 -2.40 -2.14 -12.13
C GLY A 138 -2.01 -1.06 -13.15
N ILE A 139 -2.73 -1.03 -14.26
CA ILE A 139 -2.62 0.06 -15.26
C ILE A 139 -2.96 1.39 -14.59
N ARG A 140 -2.10 2.40 -14.80
CA ARG A 140 -2.20 3.75 -14.21
C ARG A 140 -2.45 4.80 -15.27
#